data_AF-A0A5A7STH8-F1
#
_entry.id   AF-A0A5A7STH8-F1
#
_cell.length_a   1.000
_cell.length_b   1.000
_cell.length_c   1.000
_cell.angle_alpha   90.00
_cell.angle_beta   90.00
_cell.angle_gamma   90.00
#
_symmetry.space_group_name_H-M   'P 1'
#
loop_
_entity.id
_entity.type
_entity.pdbx_description
1 polymer ?
#
loop_
_entity_poly.entity_id
_entity_poly.type
_entity_poly.pdbx_seq_one_letter_code
_entity_poly.pdbx_strand_id
1 'polypeptide(L)'
;MAISCIPTCQFTLTKPSSTFSKNEFVINQLHPLSLLSKCTSLKELKQIQAYTIKTNLQSDISVLTKLINFCTLNPTTSYMDHAHHLFDQILDKDIILFNIMARGYARSNSPYLAFSLFAQLLCSGLLPDDYTFSSLLKACASSKALRQGMGLHCFAVKLGLNHNIYICPTLINMYAECNDMNAARGVFDEMEQPCIVSYNAIITGYARSSQPNEALSLFRELQASDIEPTDVTMLSVIMSCALLGALDLGKWIHEYVKKKGFDKYVKVNTALIDMFAKCGSLTDAISIFEGMRVRDTQAWSAMIVAFATHGDGLKSISIFEEMKRAGVRPDEITFLGLLYACSHAGLVEQGRGYFYSMSRTYGITPGIKHYGCMVDLLGRTGCLDEAYNFVDELEIKPTPILWRTLLSACSTHGNVEMAKRVIERIFELDDSHGGDYVILSNLYARVGRWEDVNHLRKLMKDRGVVKVPGCSSVEVNNVVHEFFSGDGVHCVSVELRRALDELMKEIKLVGYIPDTSLVYHADMDEEGKELVLRYHSEKLAMAFGLLNTPPGTTIRVAKNLRICGDCHNAAKLISFIFGRKIVIRDVQRFHQFEDGKCSCGDFW
;
A
#
# COMPACT_ATOMS: atom_id res chain seq x y z
N MET A 1 44.56 56.36 9.71
CA MET A 1 44.26 57.12 8.47
C MET A 1 42.77 57.38 8.47
N ALA A 2 42.37 58.62 8.25
CA ALA A 2 41.15 59.25 8.74
C ALA A 2 39.84 58.72 8.13
N ILE A 3 38.83 58.66 9.00
CA ILE A 3 37.39 58.60 8.72
C ILE A 3 36.96 60.00 8.26
N SER A 4 36.24 60.09 7.14
CA SER A 4 35.55 61.31 6.71
C SER A 4 34.02 61.11 6.71
N CYS A 5 33.34 62.17 7.12
CA CYS A 5 31.93 62.27 7.51
C CYS A 5 31.00 62.65 6.34
N ILE A 6 29.77 62.07 6.35
CA ILE A 6 28.41 62.72 6.27
C ILE A 6 28.01 63.39 4.92
N PRO A 7 26.72 63.43 4.46
CA PRO A 7 25.48 63.47 5.25
C PRO A 7 24.26 62.59 4.88
N THR A 8 23.47 62.41 5.94
CA THR A 8 22.03 62.16 6.05
C THR A 8 21.14 63.07 5.18
N CYS A 9 20.20 62.49 4.44
CA CYS A 9 19.04 63.18 3.88
C CYS A 9 17.78 62.84 4.69
N GLN A 10 17.20 63.87 5.32
CA GLN A 10 15.84 63.89 5.87
C GLN A 10 14.86 64.00 4.70
N PHE A 11 13.86 63.12 4.62
CA PHE A 11 12.66 63.36 3.80
C PHE A 11 11.50 63.76 4.71
N THR A 12 11.04 64.98 4.49
CA THR A 12 9.88 65.64 5.08
C THR A 12 8.59 65.05 4.51
N LEU A 13 7.64 64.75 5.41
CA LEU A 13 6.25 64.42 5.10
C LEU A 13 5.53 65.66 4.54
N THR A 14 5.10 65.61 3.28
CA THR A 14 4.12 66.55 2.72
C THR A 14 2.84 65.80 2.38
N LYS A 15 1.77 66.10 3.13
CA LYS A 15 0.38 65.85 2.73
C LYS A 15 -0.01 66.85 1.64
N PRO A 16 -0.79 66.43 0.63
CA PRO A 16 -1.78 67.29 0.02
C PRO A 16 -3.19 66.78 0.34
N SER A 17 -3.93 67.60 1.06
CA SER A 17 -5.39 67.58 1.13
C SER A 17 -5.96 68.39 -0.03
N SER A 18 -6.86 67.81 -0.81
CA SER A 18 -7.93 68.56 -1.49
C SER A 18 -9.09 67.63 -1.87
N THR A 19 -10.17 67.74 -1.09
CA THR A 19 -11.51 68.14 -1.51
C THR A 19 -12.33 67.09 -2.25
N PHE A 20 -13.24 66.49 -1.48
CA PHE A 20 -14.46 65.86 -1.94
C PHE A 20 -15.20 66.76 -2.94
N SER A 21 -15.56 66.19 -4.10
CA SER A 21 -16.82 66.54 -4.75
C SER A 21 -17.69 65.27 -4.75
N LYS A 22 -18.82 65.38 -4.04
CA LYS A 22 -19.91 64.41 -4.08
C LYS A 22 -20.62 64.59 -5.41
N ASN A 23 -20.73 63.53 -6.20
CA ASN A 23 -21.91 63.30 -7.01
C ASN A 23 -22.21 61.80 -7.01
N GLU A 24 -23.37 61.48 -6.44
CA GLU A 24 -23.94 60.16 -6.32
C GLU A 24 -24.31 59.60 -7.70
N PHE A 25 -23.79 58.41 -8.01
CA PHE A 25 -24.53 57.38 -8.72
C PHE A 25 -24.28 56.07 -7.97
N VAL A 26 -25.10 55.82 -6.95
CA VAL A 26 -25.12 54.56 -6.22
C VAL A 26 -25.80 53.51 -7.11
N ILE A 27 -25.00 52.74 -7.83
CA ILE A 27 -25.38 51.37 -8.20
C ILE A 27 -24.65 50.47 -7.20
N ASN A 28 -25.40 49.78 -6.34
CA ASN A 28 -24.89 48.69 -5.51
C ASN A 28 -24.39 47.55 -6.40
N GLN A 29 -23.19 47.67 -6.96
CA GLN A 29 -22.50 46.56 -7.62
C GLN A 29 -21.76 45.77 -6.53
N LEU A 30 -22.20 44.53 -6.26
CA LEU A 30 -21.43 43.60 -5.42
C LEU A 30 -20.01 43.49 -6.00
N HIS A 31 -19.00 43.60 -5.14
CA HIS A 31 -17.60 43.40 -5.55
C HIS A 31 -17.43 41.96 -6.08
N PRO A 32 -16.85 41.72 -7.27
CA PRO A 32 -16.77 40.38 -7.88
C PRO A 32 -16.21 39.29 -6.95
N LEU A 33 -15.21 39.64 -6.13
CA LEU A 33 -14.59 38.72 -5.17
C LEU A 33 -15.54 38.19 -4.08
N SER A 34 -16.62 38.90 -3.76
CA SER A 34 -17.62 38.41 -2.79
C SER A 34 -18.36 37.16 -3.29
N LEU A 35 -18.32 36.89 -4.60
CA LEU A 35 -18.93 35.73 -5.23
C LEU A 35 -18.02 34.48 -5.20
N LEU A 36 -16.72 34.63 -4.92
CA LEU A 36 -15.78 33.51 -4.89
C LEU A 36 -16.08 32.50 -3.78
N SER A 37 -16.58 32.96 -2.64
CA SER A 37 -16.96 32.08 -1.52
C SER A 37 -18.13 31.15 -1.87
N LYS A 38 -18.89 31.47 -2.92
CA LYS A 38 -20.03 30.69 -3.42
C LYS A 38 -19.69 29.92 -4.70
N CYS A 39 -18.49 30.08 -5.23
CA CYS A 39 -18.05 29.44 -6.46
C CYS A 39 -17.71 27.97 -6.19
N THR A 40 -18.30 27.08 -6.99
CA THR A 40 -18.09 25.63 -6.88
C THR A 40 -17.56 25.00 -8.16
N SER A 41 -17.59 25.74 -9.28
CA SER A 41 -17.17 25.23 -10.59
C SER A 41 -16.31 26.22 -11.38
N LEU A 42 -15.53 25.69 -12.32
CA LEU A 42 -14.70 26.51 -13.23
C LEU A 42 -15.58 27.38 -14.14
N LYS A 43 -16.81 26.92 -14.44
CA LYS A 43 -17.78 27.69 -15.23
C LYS A 43 -18.24 28.94 -14.48
N GLU A 44 -18.58 28.79 -13.21
CA GLU A 44 -18.92 29.92 -12.32
C GLU A 44 -17.72 30.86 -12.14
N LEU A 45 -16.50 30.31 -12.01
CA LEU A 45 -15.29 31.11 -11.90
C LEU A 45 -15.07 31.99 -13.15
N LYS A 46 -15.25 31.42 -14.34
CA LYS A 46 -15.18 32.17 -15.61
C LYS A 46 -16.28 33.24 -15.71
N GLN A 47 -17.46 33.02 -15.13
CA GLN A 47 -18.51 34.04 -15.04
C GLN A 47 -18.11 35.18 -14.08
N ILE A 48 -17.49 34.86 -12.95
CA ILE A 48 -16.96 35.86 -12.01
C ILE A 48 -15.86 36.68 -12.71
N GLN A 49 -14.97 36.04 -13.48
CA GLN A 49 -13.98 36.76 -14.29
C GLN A 49 -14.61 37.63 -15.38
N ALA A 50 -15.65 37.16 -16.07
CA ALA A 50 -16.37 38.00 -17.03
C ALA A 50 -17.01 39.23 -16.34
N TYR A 51 -17.46 39.06 -15.09
CA TYR A 51 -17.97 40.16 -14.27
C TYR A 51 -16.86 41.14 -13.86
N THR A 52 -15.63 40.69 -13.56
CA THR A 52 -14.50 41.60 -13.29
C THR A 52 -14.16 42.46 -14.50
N ILE A 53 -14.27 41.92 -15.72
CA ILE A 53 -14.13 42.71 -16.96
C ILE A 53 -15.21 43.78 -17.06
N LYS A 54 -16.47 43.43 -16.76
CA LYS A 54 -17.59 44.37 -16.80
C LYS A 54 -17.46 45.50 -15.76
N THR A 55 -16.82 45.24 -14.62
CA THR A 55 -16.60 46.22 -13.56
C THR A 55 -15.26 46.95 -13.67
N ASN A 56 -14.52 46.82 -14.78
CA ASN A 56 -13.19 47.40 -14.97
C ASN A 56 -12.13 46.98 -13.94
N LEU A 57 -12.26 45.77 -13.39
CA LEU A 57 -11.32 45.16 -12.41
C LEU A 57 -10.50 44.02 -13.00
N GLN A 58 -10.46 43.87 -14.33
CA GLN A 58 -9.79 42.77 -15.02
C GLN A 58 -8.26 42.76 -14.84
N SER A 59 -7.66 43.93 -14.61
CA SER A 59 -6.20 44.08 -14.42
C SER A 59 -5.82 44.32 -12.95
N ASP A 60 -6.78 44.22 -12.02
CA ASP A 60 -6.51 44.36 -10.60
C ASP A 60 -5.74 43.13 -10.08
N ILE A 61 -4.52 43.36 -9.59
CA ILE A 61 -3.62 42.30 -9.12
C ILE A 61 -4.22 41.53 -7.94
N SER A 62 -4.92 42.20 -7.02
CA SER A 62 -5.55 41.54 -5.87
C SER A 62 -6.67 40.60 -6.32
N VAL A 63 -7.43 41.03 -7.33
CA VAL A 63 -8.49 40.22 -7.94
C VAL A 63 -7.90 39.00 -8.64
N LEU A 64 -6.91 39.20 -9.53
CA LEU A 64 -6.27 38.12 -10.27
C LEU A 64 -5.58 37.10 -9.34
N THR A 65 -4.85 37.55 -8.31
CA THR A 65 -4.22 36.66 -7.32
C THR A 65 -5.23 35.80 -6.58
N LYS A 66 -6.41 36.34 -6.24
CA LYS A 66 -7.48 35.56 -5.60
C LYS A 66 -8.13 34.55 -6.53
N LEU A 67 -8.33 34.90 -7.80
CA LEU A 67 -8.82 33.96 -8.82
C LEU A 67 -7.82 32.81 -9.05
N ILE A 68 -6.53 33.13 -9.16
CA ILE A 68 -5.45 32.17 -9.30
C ILE A 68 -5.40 31.26 -8.07
N ASN A 69 -5.40 31.82 -6.86
CA ASN A 69 -5.37 31.04 -5.63
C ASN A 69 -6.56 30.06 -5.57
N PHE A 70 -7.77 30.51 -5.94
CA PHE A 70 -8.95 29.64 -6.02
C PHE A 70 -8.73 28.44 -6.95
N CYS A 71 -8.17 28.64 -8.14
CA CYS A 71 -7.82 27.54 -9.04
C CYS A 71 -6.80 26.57 -8.43
N THR A 72 -5.75 27.09 -7.80
CA THR A 72 -4.67 26.27 -7.23
C THR A 72 -5.09 25.44 -6.00
N LEU A 73 -6.19 25.82 -5.34
CA LEU A 73 -6.78 25.03 -4.25
C LEU A 73 -7.38 23.71 -4.76
N ASN A 74 -7.83 23.66 -6.02
CA ASN A 74 -8.39 22.48 -6.68
C ASN A 74 -7.69 22.23 -8.04
N PRO A 75 -6.45 21.73 -8.02
CA PRO A 75 -5.54 21.78 -9.17
C PRO A 75 -5.81 20.66 -10.19
N THR A 76 -7.01 20.60 -10.76
CA THR A 76 -7.24 19.82 -11.98
C THR A 76 -6.51 20.47 -13.16
N THR A 77 -6.26 19.72 -14.22
CA THR A 77 -5.63 20.25 -15.44
C THR A 77 -6.34 21.52 -15.93
N SER A 78 -7.68 21.50 -16.01
CA SER A 78 -8.46 22.66 -16.49
C SER A 78 -8.39 23.89 -15.58
N TYR A 79 -8.39 23.72 -14.25
CA TYR A 79 -8.20 24.84 -13.33
C TYR A 79 -6.77 25.39 -13.39
N MET A 80 -5.77 24.52 -13.50
CA MET A 80 -4.37 24.93 -13.58
C MET A 80 -4.04 25.64 -14.89
N ASP A 81 -4.57 25.18 -16.03
CA ASP A 81 -4.42 25.87 -17.31
C ASP A 81 -5.05 27.27 -17.25
N HIS A 82 -6.22 27.39 -16.61
CA HIS A 82 -6.88 28.67 -16.41
C HIS A 82 -6.07 29.59 -15.48
N ALA A 83 -5.54 29.05 -14.38
CA ALA A 83 -4.68 29.78 -13.45
C ALA A 83 -3.42 30.31 -14.14
N HIS A 84 -2.78 29.49 -14.97
CA HIS A 84 -1.59 29.88 -15.72
C HIS A 84 -1.89 31.00 -16.71
N HIS A 85 -3.04 30.93 -17.39
CA HIS A 85 -3.45 32.01 -18.30
C HIS A 85 -3.65 33.35 -17.57
N LEU A 86 -4.24 33.34 -16.38
CA LEU A 86 -4.37 34.54 -15.54
C LEU A 86 -3.02 35.02 -15.01
N PHE A 87 -2.14 34.08 -14.67
CA PHE A 87 -0.78 34.37 -14.22
C PHE A 87 0.01 35.10 -15.30
N ASP A 88 -0.06 34.65 -16.56
CA ASP A 88 0.64 35.27 -17.69
C ASP A 88 0.20 36.72 -17.97
N GLN A 89 -1.03 37.08 -17.60
CA GLN A 89 -1.56 38.45 -17.76
C GLN A 89 -0.94 39.46 -16.78
N ILE A 90 -0.33 39.01 -15.68
CA ILE A 90 0.29 39.88 -14.68
C ILE A 90 1.73 40.18 -15.12
N LEU A 91 2.06 41.46 -15.36
CA LEU A 91 3.40 41.86 -15.82
C LEU A 91 4.44 41.77 -14.69
N ASP A 92 4.19 42.44 -13.57
CA ASP A 92 5.08 42.46 -12.40
C ASP A 92 4.64 41.39 -11.39
N LYS A 93 5.19 40.19 -11.55
CA LYS A 93 4.89 39.04 -10.69
C LYS A 93 5.81 39.05 -9.47
N ASP A 94 5.24 38.94 -8.29
CA ASP A 94 6.01 38.78 -7.04
C ASP A 94 6.21 37.30 -6.68
N ILE A 95 7.08 37.05 -5.70
CA ILE A 95 7.37 35.69 -5.23
C ILE A 95 6.12 34.97 -4.69
N ILE A 96 5.18 35.70 -4.09
CA ILE A 96 3.95 35.14 -3.53
C ILE A 96 3.13 34.50 -4.65
N LEU A 97 2.98 35.18 -5.79
CA LEU A 97 2.24 34.67 -6.93
C LEU A 97 2.91 33.43 -7.55
N PHE A 98 4.24 33.43 -7.67
CA PHE A 98 4.99 32.24 -8.10
C PHE A 98 4.76 31.06 -7.14
N ASN A 99 4.80 31.30 -5.83
CA ASN A 99 4.58 30.27 -4.81
C ASN A 99 3.18 29.68 -4.86
N ILE A 100 2.14 30.52 -5.08
CA ILE A 100 0.76 30.05 -5.27
C ILE A 100 0.68 29.11 -6.47
N MET A 101 1.23 29.51 -7.62
CA MET A 101 1.23 28.71 -8.83
C MET A 101 2.05 27.41 -8.70
N ALA A 102 3.25 27.49 -8.14
CA ALA A 102 4.11 26.33 -7.90
C ALA A 102 3.44 25.31 -6.96
N ARG A 103 2.74 25.78 -5.92
CA ARG A 103 1.95 24.94 -5.01
C ARG A 103 0.81 24.23 -5.74
N GLY A 104 0.11 24.94 -6.63
CA GLY A 104 -0.93 24.36 -7.48
C GLY A 104 -0.36 23.25 -8.37
N TYR A 105 0.74 23.52 -9.07
CA TYR A 105 1.38 22.54 -9.96
C TYR A 105 1.91 21.33 -9.22
N ALA A 106 2.55 21.51 -8.06
CA ALA A 106 3.06 20.42 -7.23
C ALA A 106 1.96 19.43 -6.79
N ARG A 107 0.69 19.87 -6.77
CA ARG A 107 -0.48 19.06 -6.43
C ARG A 107 -1.30 18.62 -7.65
N SER A 108 -0.88 19.01 -8.84
CA SER A 108 -1.56 18.70 -10.11
C SER A 108 -0.96 17.45 -10.77
N ASN A 109 -1.58 17.00 -11.86
CA ASN A 109 -1.03 15.95 -12.72
C ASN A 109 0.16 16.41 -13.59
N SER A 110 0.58 17.68 -13.49
CA SER A 110 1.68 18.26 -14.25
C SER A 110 2.71 18.94 -13.33
N PRO A 111 3.38 18.21 -12.41
CA PRO A 111 4.26 18.83 -11.42
C PRO A 111 5.50 19.47 -12.04
N TYR A 112 5.90 19.02 -13.23
CA TYR A 112 7.07 19.53 -13.96
C TYR A 112 6.96 21.03 -14.31
N LEU A 113 5.74 21.55 -14.48
CA LEU A 113 5.50 22.97 -14.76
C LEU A 113 5.92 23.87 -13.59
N ALA A 114 6.00 23.32 -12.37
CA ALA A 114 6.57 24.04 -11.24
C ALA A 114 8.06 24.38 -11.47
N PHE A 115 8.82 23.52 -12.14
CA PHE A 115 10.23 23.81 -12.49
C PHE A 115 10.34 24.87 -13.59
N SER A 116 9.39 24.91 -14.53
CA SER A 116 9.34 25.97 -15.54
C SER A 116 9.09 27.33 -14.89
N LEU A 117 8.15 27.40 -13.93
CA LEU A 117 7.92 28.62 -13.13
C LEU A 117 9.14 29.00 -12.30
N PHE A 118 9.86 28.02 -11.75
CA PHE A 118 11.09 28.28 -11.01
C PHE A 118 12.18 28.89 -11.89
N ALA A 119 12.36 28.38 -13.11
CA ALA A 119 13.28 28.97 -14.08
C ALA A 119 12.89 30.41 -14.42
N GLN A 120 11.59 30.68 -14.62
CA GLN A 120 11.09 32.04 -14.84
C GLN A 120 11.38 32.96 -13.65
N LEU A 121 11.13 32.50 -12.41
CA LEU A 121 11.42 33.23 -11.18
C LEU A 121 12.90 33.65 -11.11
N LEU A 122 13.82 32.73 -11.42
CA LEU A 122 15.26 33.02 -11.44
C LEU A 122 15.64 33.98 -12.56
N CYS A 123 15.06 33.85 -13.76
CA CYS A 123 15.27 34.78 -14.86
C CYS A 123 14.75 36.19 -14.57
N SER A 124 13.71 36.32 -13.73
CA SER A 124 13.19 37.60 -13.24
C SER A 124 14.02 38.22 -12.11
N GLY A 125 15.11 37.58 -11.68
CA GLY A 125 16.00 38.09 -10.63
C GLY A 125 15.43 38.02 -9.21
N LEU A 126 14.34 37.29 -9.01
CA LEU A 126 13.75 37.06 -7.69
C LEU A 126 14.48 35.92 -6.99
N LEU A 127 14.69 36.06 -5.67
CA LEU A 127 15.33 35.03 -4.86
C LEU A 127 14.29 34.05 -4.31
N PRO A 128 14.48 32.72 -4.48
CA PRO A 128 13.58 31.73 -3.89
C PRO A 128 13.55 31.79 -2.36
N ASP A 129 12.37 31.55 -1.79
CA ASP A 129 12.13 31.45 -0.34
C ASP A 129 11.81 30.00 0.08
N ASP A 130 11.57 29.81 1.38
CA ASP A 130 11.23 28.53 1.98
C ASP A 130 9.93 27.91 1.43
N TYR A 131 8.95 28.74 1.07
CA TYR A 131 7.72 28.30 0.39
C TYR A 131 7.97 27.84 -1.06
N THR A 132 8.92 28.48 -1.76
CA THR A 132 9.33 28.13 -3.12
C THR A 132 9.92 26.71 -3.12
N PHE A 133 10.93 26.47 -2.28
CA PHE A 133 11.55 25.15 -2.15
C PHE A 133 10.55 24.09 -1.70
N SER A 134 9.70 24.41 -0.72
CA SER A 134 8.68 23.47 -0.23
C SER A 134 7.73 22.99 -1.33
N SER A 135 7.36 23.87 -2.26
CA SER A 135 6.48 23.53 -3.37
C SER A 135 7.20 22.69 -4.43
N LEU A 136 8.43 23.07 -4.79
CA LEU A 136 9.23 22.38 -5.80
C LEU A 136 9.67 20.98 -5.35
N LEU A 137 10.08 20.84 -4.09
CA LEU A 137 10.44 19.53 -3.52
C LEU A 137 9.26 18.57 -3.47
N LYS A 138 8.04 19.08 -3.22
CA LYS A 138 6.81 18.29 -3.34
C LYS A 138 6.55 17.87 -4.79
N ALA A 139 6.78 18.75 -5.75
CA ALA A 139 6.70 18.40 -7.17
C ALA A 139 7.73 17.32 -7.56
N CYS A 140 8.96 17.39 -7.04
CA CYS A 140 9.97 16.34 -7.19
C CYS A 140 9.49 15.01 -6.61
N ALA A 141 8.96 15.02 -5.38
CA ALA A 141 8.45 13.84 -4.70
C ALA A 141 7.35 13.15 -5.51
N SER A 142 6.36 13.91 -5.98
CA SER A 142 5.25 13.42 -6.80
C SER A 142 5.70 12.89 -8.17
N SER A 143 6.79 13.44 -8.72
CA SER A 143 7.32 13.05 -10.03
C SER A 143 8.45 12.02 -9.95
N LYS A 144 8.84 11.58 -8.74
CA LYS A 144 10.02 10.75 -8.48
C LYS A 144 11.31 11.32 -9.10
N ALA A 145 11.41 12.65 -9.14
CA ALA A 145 12.47 13.39 -9.83
C ALA A 145 13.68 13.64 -8.91
N LEU A 146 14.39 12.56 -8.56
CA LEU A 146 15.48 12.59 -7.56
C LEU A 146 16.59 13.59 -7.92
N ARG A 147 17.02 13.64 -9.19
CA ARG A 147 18.12 14.52 -9.63
C ARG A 147 17.78 16.01 -9.45
N GLN A 148 16.56 16.39 -9.82
CA GLN A 148 16.05 17.74 -9.64
C GLN A 148 15.92 18.07 -8.15
N GLY A 149 15.44 17.13 -7.35
CA GLY A 149 15.40 17.24 -5.89
C GLY A 149 16.77 17.49 -5.27
N MET A 150 17.79 16.74 -5.67
CA MET A 150 19.18 16.94 -5.22
C MET A 150 19.72 18.32 -5.63
N GLY A 151 19.43 18.77 -6.86
CA GLY A 151 19.81 20.12 -7.30
C GLY A 151 19.19 21.22 -6.45
N LEU A 152 17.90 21.09 -6.12
CA LEU A 152 17.19 22.01 -5.22
C LEU A 152 17.75 21.96 -3.80
N HIS A 153 18.09 20.78 -3.29
CA HIS A 153 18.72 20.63 -1.98
C HIS A 153 20.07 21.37 -1.94
N CYS A 154 20.95 21.13 -2.92
CA CYS A 154 22.22 21.85 -3.02
C CYS A 154 22.03 23.36 -3.09
N PHE A 155 20.98 23.83 -3.79
CA PHE A 155 20.71 25.27 -3.86
C PHE A 155 20.18 25.83 -2.54
N ALA A 156 19.30 25.12 -1.85
CA ALA A 156 18.83 25.50 -0.51
C ALA A 156 20.01 25.61 0.48
N VAL A 157 20.97 24.68 0.45
CA VAL A 157 22.20 24.73 1.26
C VAL A 157 23.01 26.00 0.94
N LYS A 158 23.20 26.33 -0.34
CA LYS A 158 23.91 27.55 -0.76
C LYS A 158 23.23 28.85 -0.31
N LEU A 159 21.93 28.82 -0.07
CA LEU A 159 21.15 29.93 0.47
C LEU A 159 21.10 29.94 2.02
N GLY A 160 21.79 29.01 2.69
CA GLY A 160 21.80 28.90 4.16
C GLY A 160 20.51 28.34 4.74
N LEU A 161 19.74 27.58 3.96
CA LEU A 161 18.44 27.03 4.35
C LEU A 161 18.50 25.56 4.80
N ASN A 162 19.71 25.05 5.08
CA ASN A 162 19.97 23.64 5.39
C ASN A 162 19.45 23.17 6.76
N HIS A 163 19.16 24.08 7.69
CA HIS A 163 18.52 23.78 8.99
C HIS A 163 17.11 24.38 9.11
N ASN A 164 16.48 24.76 7.99
CA ASN A 164 15.16 25.39 8.04
C ASN A 164 14.08 24.37 8.39
N ILE A 165 13.28 24.70 9.42
CA ILE A 165 12.24 23.84 10.00
C ILE A 165 11.12 23.40 9.03
N TYR A 166 10.96 24.09 7.89
CA TYR A 166 9.98 23.76 6.85
C TYR A 166 10.60 23.00 5.67
N ILE A 167 11.86 23.31 5.34
CA ILE A 167 12.57 22.70 4.20
C ILE A 167 13.07 21.30 4.55
N CYS A 168 13.70 21.08 5.72
CA CYS A 168 14.25 19.78 6.08
C CYS A 168 13.18 18.67 6.09
N PRO A 169 11.99 18.83 6.70
CA PRO A 169 10.92 17.82 6.60
C PRO A 169 10.46 17.57 5.15
N THR A 170 10.44 18.62 4.32
CA THR A 170 10.03 18.48 2.91
C THR A 170 11.11 17.76 2.08
N LEU A 171 12.40 17.99 2.38
CA LEU A 171 13.53 17.25 1.80
C LEU A 171 13.49 15.77 2.20
N ILE A 172 13.27 15.47 3.48
CA ILE A 172 13.12 14.09 3.97
C ILE A 172 12.02 13.38 3.18
N ASN A 173 10.84 14.00 3.05
CA ASN A 173 9.75 13.44 2.26
C ASN A 173 10.10 13.28 0.78
N MET A 174 10.80 14.24 0.18
CA MET A 174 11.23 14.17 -1.23
C MET A 174 12.17 12.99 -1.48
N TYR A 175 13.19 12.82 -0.63
CA TYR A 175 14.12 11.69 -0.72
C TYR A 175 13.43 10.36 -0.47
N ALA A 176 12.58 10.28 0.56
CA ALA A 176 11.80 9.07 0.86
C ALA A 176 10.90 8.65 -0.30
N GLU A 177 10.15 9.60 -0.89
CA GLU A 177 9.33 9.34 -2.07
C GLU A 177 10.18 8.94 -3.28
N CYS A 178 11.40 9.43 -3.41
CA CYS A 178 12.33 9.00 -4.46
C CYS A 178 13.09 7.70 -4.15
N ASN A 179 12.70 6.96 -3.10
CA ASN A 179 13.31 5.72 -2.63
C ASN A 179 14.79 5.85 -2.18
N ASP A 180 15.23 7.05 -1.80
CA ASP A 180 16.56 7.27 -1.22
C ASP A 180 16.45 7.53 0.29
N MET A 181 16.19 6.45 1.05
CA MET A 181 16.03 6.55 2.50
C MET A 181 17.32 6.91 3.24
N ASN A 182 18.48 6.65 2.64
CA ASN A 182 19.77 7.00 3.23
C ASN A 182 19.95 8.53 3.24
N ALA A 183 19.68 9.19 2.11
CA ALA A 183 19.70 10.65 2.05
C ALA A 183 18.62 11.28 2.94
N ALA A 184 17.41 10.69 2.98
CA ALA A 184 16.35 11.13 3.88
C ALA A 184 16.78 11.08 5.36
N ARG A 185 17.43 9.98 5.77
CA ARG A 185 17.96 9.80 7.12
C ARG A 185 19.09 10.79 7.41
N GLY A 186 20.01 11.01 6.47
CA GLY A 186 21.08 11.99 6.62
C GLY A 186 20.55 13.40 6.88
N VAL A 187 19.55 13.85 6.12
CA VAL A 187 18.90 15.16 6.36
C VAL A 187 18.25 15.22 7.74
N PHE A 188 17.65 14.13 8.21
CA PHE A 188 17.05 14.07 9.55
C PHE A 188 18.09 14.14 10.67
N ASP A 189 19.20 13.40 10.53
CA ASP A 189 20.28 13.36 11.53
C ASP A 189 21.04 14.67 11.65
N GLU A 190 21.10 15.48 10.58
CA GLU A 190 21.68 16.83 10.60
C GLU A 190 20.78 17.89 11.27
N MET A 191 19.53 17.55 11.63
CA MET A 191 18.63 18.48 12.32
C MET A 191 18.97 18.57 13.82
N GLU A 192 19.32 19.76 14.30
CA GLU A 192 19.59 19.98 15.73
C GLU A 192 18.32 19.84 16.60
N GLN A 193 17.16 20.25 16.07
CA GLN A 193 15.87 20.18 16.76
C GLN A 193 14.79 19.58 15.86
N PRO A 194 14.73 18.24 15.76
CA PRO A 194 13.64 17.57 15.06
C PRO A 194 12.28 17.94 15.66
N CYS A 195 11.29 18.14 14.80
CA CYS A 195 9.92 18.42 15.20
C CYS A 195 8.98 17.28 14.76
N ILE A 196 7.72 17.32 15.20
CA ILE A 196 6.74 16.29 14.83
C ILE A 196 6.60 16.11 13.30
N VAL A 197 6.81 17.18 12.51
CA VAL A 197 6.73 17.11 11.05
C VAL A 197 7.93 16.36 10.45
N SER A 198 9.15 16.55 10.94
CA SER A 198 10.32 15.80 10.46
C SER A 198 10.25 14.34 10.90
N TYR A 199 9.85 14.06 12.14
CA TYR A 199 9.60 12.68 12.61
C TYR A 199 8.53 11.98 11.77
N ASN A 200 7.40 12.65 11.50
CA ASN A 200 6.36 12.09 10.64
C ASN A 200 6.88 11.79 9.24
N ALA A 201 7.68 12.68 8.65
CA ALA A 201 8.26 12.47 7.33
C ALA A 201 9.16 11.23 7.29
N ILE A 202 10.08 11.10 8.26
CA ILE A 202 11.04 9.97 8.27
C ILE A 202 10.38 8.65 8.66
N ILE A 203 9.49 8.63 9.67
CA ILE A 203 8.75 7.43 10.10
C ILE A 203 7.86 6.93 8.95
N THR A 204 7.15 7.83 8.27
CA THR A 204 6.31 7.47 7.12
C THR A 204 7.15 6.98 5.95
N GLY A 205 8.31 7.61 5.70
CA GLY A 205 9.27 7.17 4.69
C GLY A 205 9.70 5.72 4.91
N TYR A 206 10.22 5.41 6.09
CA TYR A 206 10.64 4.04 6.45
C TYR A 206 9.50 3.03 6.35
N ALA A 207 8.31 3.37 6.87
CA ALA A 207 7.17 2.48 6.82
C ALA A 207 6.72 2.18 5.37
N ARG A 208 6.77 3.18 4.46
CA ARG A 208 6.45 3.00 3.03
C ARG A 208 7.53 2.27 2.25
N SER A 209 8.79 2.40 2.64
CA SER A 209 9.94 1.73 2.01
C SER A 209 10.16 0.29 2.52
N SER A 210 9.15 -0.32 3.15
CA SER A 210 9.22 -1.68 3.72
C SER A 210 10.33 -1.88 4.75
N GLN A 211 10.64 -0.83 5.52
CA GLN A 211 11.61 -0.82 6.63
C GLN A 211 10.88 -0.51 7.95
N PRO A 212 9.99 -1.40 8.41
CA PRO A 212 9.09 -1.11 9.54
C PRO A 212 9.80 -1.04 10.89
N ASN A 213 10.94 -1.72 11.07
CA ASN A 213 11.69 -1.73 12.33
C ASN A 213 12.30 -0.35 12.63
N GLU A 214 12.83 0.30 11.60
CA GLU A 214 13.41 1.64 11.64
C GLU A 214 12.35 2.68 11.98
N ALA A 215 11.16 2.57 11.37
CA ALA A 215 10.01 3.41 11.68
C ALA A 215 9.57 3.26 13.15
N LEU A 216 9.53 2.04 13.68
CA LEU A 216 9.19 1.78 15.09
C LEU A 216 10.28 2.27 16.06
N SER A 217 11.55 2.17 15.67
CA SER A 217 12.67 2.72 16.45
C SER A 217 12.57 4.24 16.58
N LEU A 218 12.32 4.94 15.46
CA LEU A 218 12.11 6.39 15.44
C LEU A 218 10.86 6.82 16.22
N PHE A 219 9.81 6.00 16.25
CA PHE A 219 8.65 6.26 17.10
C PHE A 219 9.02 6.20 18.59
N ARG A 220 9.84 5.23 19.01
CA ARG A 220 10.34 5.16 20.40
C ARG A 220 11.22 6.36 20.73
N GLU A 221 12.05 6.78 19.80
CA GLU A 221 12.87 8.00 19.94
C GLU A 221 11.98 9.24 20.11
N LEU A 222 10.95 9.42 19.27
CA LEU A 222 9.98 10.50 19.38
C LEU A 222 9.28 10.50 20.75
N GLN A 223 8.92 9.32 21.27
CA GLN A 223 8.33 9.19 22.60
C GLN A 223 9.31 9.58 23.72
N ALA A 224 10.60 9.30 23.56
CA ALA A 224 11.64 9.68 24.52
C ALA A 224 11.97 11.19 24.48
N SER A 225 11.77 11.84 23.32
CA SER A 225 12.00 13.27 23.10
C SER A 225 10.86 14.17 23.61
N ASP A 226 9.85 13.62 24.29
CA ASP A 226 8.66 14.32 24.82
C ASP A 226 7.87 15.12 23.74
N ILE A 227 8.00 14.71 22.48
CA ILE A 227 7.22 15.26 21.36
C ILE A 227 5.96 14.43 21.21
N GLU A 228 4.79 15.07 21.29
CA GLU A 228 3.53 14.33 21.21
C GLU A 228 3.27 13.79 19.79
N PRO A 229 3.00 12.47 19.63
CA PRO A 229 2.61 11.90 18.34
C PRO A 229 1.34 12.54 17.79
N THR A 230 1.15 12.40 16.49
CA THR A 230 -0.08 12.80 15.77
C THR A 230 -0.78 11.59 15.17
N ASP A 231 -1.97 11.79 14.62
CA ASP A 231 -2.68 10.76 13.86
C ASP A 231 -1.84 10.24 12.69
N VAL A 232 -1.07 11.12 12.02
CA VAL A 232 -0.11 10.74 10.96
C VAL A 232 0.98 9.80 11.51
N THR A 233 1.54 10.10 12.68
CA THR A 233 2.52 9.22 13.35
C THR A 233 1.91 7.85 13.61
N MET A 234 0.70 7.82 14.17
CA MET A 234 0.02 6.58 14.53
C MET A 234 -0.31 5.74 13.29
N LEU A 235 -0.75 6.34 12.19
CA LEU A 235 -1.00 5.62 10.93
C LEU A 235 0.26 4.91 10.43
N SER A 236 1.41 5.57 10.47
CA SER A 236 2.68 4.98 10.03
C SER A 236 3.15 3.86 10.97
N VAL A 237 2.98 4.02 12.28
CA VAL A 237 3.31 2.99 13.28
C VAL A 237 2.40 1.75 13.15
N ILE A 238 1.09 1.96 12.97
CA ILE A 238 0.11 0.89 12.75
C ILE A 238 0.45 0.13 11.45
N MET A 239 0.79 0.85 10.38
CA MET A 239 1.23 0.25 9.12
C MET A 239 2.49 -0.61 9.31
N SER A 240 3.48 -0.15 10.07
CA SER A 240 4.67 -0.94 10.39
C SER A 240 4.34 -2.23 11.16
N CYS A 241 3.39 -2.17 12.11
CA CYS A 241 2.91 -3.36 12.81
C CYS A 241 2.24 -4.35 11.85
N ALA A 242 1.42 -3.86 10.91
CA ALA A 242 0.73 -4.67 9.91
C ALA A 242 1.71 -5.35 8.95
N LEU A 243 2.79 -4.67 8.55
CA LEU A 243 3.85 -5.20 7.69
C LEU A 243 4.64 -6.32 8.39
N LEU A 244 4.93 -6.14 9.68
CA LEU A 244 5.65 -7.13 10.49
C LEU A 244 4.76 -8.30 10.95
N GLY A 245 3.44 -8.14 10.94
CA GLY A 245 2.54 -9.09 11.60
C GLY A 245 2.65 -9.07 13.13
N ALA A 246 3.18 -7.98 13.72
CA ALA A 246 3.50 -7.86 15.13
C ALA A 246 2.23 -7.62 15.99
N LEU A 247 1.47 -8.69 16.25
CA LEU A 247 0.16 -8.60 16.91
C LEU A 247 0.22 -7.98 18.31
N ASP A 248 1.17 -8.37 19.14
CA ASP A 248 1.24 -7.90 20.54
C ASP A 248 1.61 -6.42 20.62
N LEU A 249 2.52 -5.97 19.75
CA LEU A 249 2.79 -4.54 19.58
C LEU A 249 1.55 -3.82 19.05
N GLY A 250 0.84 -4.41 18.08
CA GLY A 250 -0.42 -3.89 17.56
C GLY A 250 -1.49 -3.69 18.64
N LYS A 251 -1.61 -4.64 19.58
CA LYS A 251 -2.50 -4.51 20.75
C LYS A 251 -2.07 -3.38 21.68
N TRP A 252 -0.78 -3.28 21.98
CA TRP A 252 -0.26 -2.17 22.78
C TRP A 252 -0.51 -0.81 22.11
N ILE A 253 -0.29 -0.72 20.79
CA ILE A 253 -0.58 0.48 19.99
C ILE A 253 -2.07 0.81 19.99
N HIS A 254 -2.96 -0.18 19.90
CA HIS A 254 -4.40 0.04 19.99
C HIS A 254 -4.81 0.65 21.34
N GLU A 255 -4.25 0.17 22.45
CA GLU A 255 -4.49 0.77 23.77
C GLU A 255 -3.88 2.16 23.89
N TYR A 256 -2.71 2.40 23.28
CA TYR A 256 -2.12 3.74 23.18
C TYR A 256 -3.03 4.71 22.40
N VAL A 257 -3.60 4.27 21.28
CA VAL A 257 -4.56 5.02 20.46
C VAL A 257 -5.77 5.45 21.28
N LYS A 258 -6.37 4.53 22.05
CA LYS A 258 -7.49 4.84 22.95
C LYS A 258 -7.09 5.83 24.04
N LYS A 259 -5.97 5.57 24.73
CA LYS A 259 -5.49 6.40 25.84
C LYS A 259 -5.23 7.86 25.41
N LYS A 260 -4.73 8.05 24.18
CA LYS A 260 -4.45 9.36 23.59
C LYS A 260 -5.63 9.97 22.82
N GLY A 261 -6.77 9.28 22.73
CA GLY A 261 -7.97 9.77 22.05
C GLY A 261 -7.83 9.85 20.53
N PHE A 262 -6.98 9.01 19.93
CA PHE A 262 -6.86 8.87 18.47
C PHE A 262 -7.95 7.99 17.86
N ASP A 263 -8.65 7.21 18.69
CA ASP A 263 -9.81 6.38 18.33
C ASP A 263 -11.01 7.20 17.83
N LYS A 264 -11.03 8.52 18.05
CA LYS A 264 -12.02 9.42 17.42
C LYS A 264 -11.82 9.57 15.90
N TYR A 265 -10.64 9.24 15.37
CA TYR A 265 -10.33 9.39 13.95
C TYR A 265 -10.64 8.11 13.18
N VAL A 266 -11.59 8.18 12.25
CA VAL A 266 -12.01 7.04 11.40
C VAL A 266 -10.82 6.37 10.71
N LYS A 267 -9.89 7.17 10.15
CA LYS A 267 -8.69 6.65 9.47
C LYS A 267 -7.79 5.79 10.36
N VAL A 268 -7.64 6.16 11.64
CA VAL A 268 -6.82 5.41 12.60
C VAL A 268 -7.49 4.07 12.90
N ASN A 269 -8.80 4.05 13.11
CA ASN A 269 -9.54 2.79 13.32
C ASN A 269 -9.51 1.89 12.09
N THR A 270 -9.67 2.45 10.88
CA THR A 270 -9.55 1.70 9.62
C THR A 270 -8.16 1.07 9.47
N ALA A 271 -7.10 1.80 9.82
CA ALA A 271 -5.74 1.26 9.82
C ALA A 271 -5.55 0.15 10.87
N LEU A 272 -6.17 0.28 12.05
CA LEU A 272 -6.14 -0.78 13.06
C LEU A 272 -6.87 -2.04 12.58
N ILE A 273 -8.01 -1.92 11.91
CA ILE A 273 -8.73 -3.06 11.32
C ILE A 273 -7.82 -3.82 10.33
N ASP A 274 -7.19 -3.11 9.40
CA ASP A 274 -6.24 -3.70 8.44
C ASP A 274 -5.05 -4.36 9.15
N MET A 275 -4.49 -3.70 10.17
CA MET A 275 -3.38 -4.25 10.96
C MET A 275 -3.77 -5.54 11.68
N PHE A 276 -4.88 -5.55 12.43
CA PHE A 276 -5.33 -6.74 13.16
C PHE A 276 -5.64 -7.90 12.20
N ALA A 277 -6.27 -7.62 11.06
CA ALA A 277 -6.49 -8.62 10.01
C ALA A 277 -5.16 -9.20 9.49
N LYS A 278 -4.19 -8.36 9.12
CA LYS A 278 -2.86 -8.79 8.65
C LYS A 278 -1.99 -9.47 9.71
N CYS A 279 -2.28 -9.25 10.99
CA CYS A 279 -1.69 -9.96 12.12
C CYS A 279 -2.45 -11.26 12.48
N GLY A 280 -3.47 -11.63 11.70
CA GLY A 280 -4.23 -12.86 11.87
C GLY A 280 -5.30 -12.81 12.97
N SER A 281 -5.61 -11.64 13.54
CA SER A 281 -6.62 -11.44 14.58
C SER A 281 -7.91 -10.80 14.03
N LEU A 282 -8.72 -11.61 13.35
CA LEU A 282 -10.00 -11.15 12.80
C LEU A 282 -10.98 -10.67 13.90
N THR A 283 -10.92 -11.26 15.09
CA THR A 283 -11.78 -10.90 16.22
C THR A 283 -11.54 -9.46 16.70
N ASP A 284 -10.27 -9.06 16.81
CA ASP A 284 -9.92 -7.69 17.21
C ASP A 284 -10.33 -6.69 16.12
N ALA A 285 -10.16 -7.05 14.84
CA ALA A 285 -10.61 -6.23 13.70
C ALA A 285 -12.13 -6.00 13.73
N ILE A 286 -12.93 -7.05 13.97
CA ILE A 286 -14.40 -6.96 14.12
C ILE A 286 -14.76 -6.05 15.29
N SER A 287 -14.13 -6.23 16.46
CA SER A 287 -14.42 -5.44 17.65
C SER A 287 -14.21 -3.94 17.42
N ILE A 288 -13.15 -3.56 16.70
CA ILE A 288 -12.90 -2.15 16.34
C ILE A 288 -13.97 -1.64 15.39
N PHE A 289 -14.26 -2.40 14.32
CA PHE A 289 -15.26 -2.03 13.34
C PHE A 289 -16.65 -1.81 13.96
N GLU A 290 -17.07 -2.72 14.84
CA GLU A 290 -18.32 -2.63 15.58
C GLU A 290 -18.36 -1.41 16.51
N GLY A 291 -17.23 -1.08 17.16
CA GLY A 291 -17.09 0.08 18.03
C GLY A 291 -17.07 1.44 17.32
N MET A 292 -16.89 1.48 16.00
CA MET A 292 -16.88 2.74 15.24
C MET A 292 -18.28 3.36 15.14
N ARG A 293 -18.42 4.62 15.56
CA ARG A 293 -19.68 5.40 15.44
C ARG A 293 -20.00 5.78 14.00
N VAL A 294 -18.97 6.09 13.21
CA VAL A 294 -19.08 6.47 11.80
C VAL A 294 -18.09 5.61 11.02
N ARG A 295 -18.58 5.00 9.94
CA ARG A 295 -17.80 4.11 9.07
C ARG A 295 -17.85 4.68 7.66
N ASP A 296 -16.70 5.11 7.17
CA ASP A 296 -16.56 5.55 5.78
C ASP A 296 -16.37 4.35 4.85
N THR A 297 -16.35 4.59 3.53
CA THR A 297 -16.14 3.55 2.52
C THR A 297 -14.90 2.72 2.81
N GLN A 298 -13.80 3.33 3.27
CA GLN A 298 -12.55 2.63 3.56
C GLN A 298 -12.68 1.66 4.73
N ALA A 299 -13.39 2.04 5.81
CA ALA A 299 -13.66 1.15 6.94
C ALA A 299 -14.47 -0.09 6.53
N TRP A 300 -15.53 0.11 5.72
CA TRP A 300 -16.32 -1.00 5.17
C TRP A 300 -15.50 -1.91 4.27
N SER A 301 -14.75 -1.33 3.32
CA SER A 301 -13.87 -2.08 2.41
C SER A 301 -12.82 -2.89 3.18
N ALA A 302 -12.21 -2.32 4.22
CA ALA A 302 -11.22 -3.02 5.05
C ALA A 302 -11.82 -4.26 5.73
N MET A 303 -13.04 -4.17 6.27
CA MET A 303 -13.70 -5.31 6.91
C MET A 303 -14.12 -6.39 5.89
N ILE A 304 -14.62 -5.99 4.72
CA ILE A 304 -14.97 -6.91 3.62
C ILE A 304 -13.74 -7.72 3.18
N VAL A 305 -12.60 -7.05 2.98
CA VAL A 305 -11.31 -7.68 2.65
C VAL A 305 -10.81 -8.57 3.79
N ALA A 306 -10.95 -8.14 5.04
CA ALA A 306 -10.54 -8.95 6.20
C ALA A 306 -11.32 -10.27 6.28
N PHE A 307 -12.64 -10.27 6.11
CA PHE A 307 -13.41 -11.53 6.06
C PHE A 307 -13.00 -12.41 4.86
N ALA A 308 -12.82 -11.82 3.69
CA ALA A 308 -12.43 -12.55 2.48
C ALA A 308 -11.07 -13.25 2.65
N THR A 309 -10.06 -12.54 3.14
CA THR A 309 -8.70 -13.07 3.36
C THR A 309 -8.60 -14.03 4.54
N HIS A 310 -9.63 -14.14 5.38
CA HIS A 310 -9.72 -15.12 6.46
C HIS A 310 -10.56 -16.36 6.11
N GLY A 311 -11.04 -16.46 4.86
CA GLY A 311 -11.81 -17.59 4.36
C GLY A 311 -13.32 -17.49 4.61
N ASP A 312 -13.82 -16.40 5.19
CA ASP A 312 -15.24 -16.20 5.48
C ASP A 312 -15.92 -15.37 4.38
N GLY A 313 -16.00 -15.95 3.17
CA GLY A 313 -16.53 -15.26 1.98
C GLY A 313 -18.01 -14.86 2.11
N LEU A 314 -18.82 -15.66 2.80
CA LEU A 314 -20.23 -15.36 3.02
C LEU A 314 -20.42 -14.15 3.96
N LYS A 315 -19.63 -14.04 5.04
CA LYS A 315 -19.69 -12.82 5.87
C LYS A 315 -19.16 -11.60 5.12
N SER A 316 -18.14 -11.75 4.27
CA SER A 316 -17.68 -10.64 3.41
C SER A 316 -18.84 -10.07 2.56
N ILE A 317 -19.65 -10.94 1.95
CA ILE A 317 -20.86 -10.54 1.21
C ILE A 317 -21.92 -9.91 2.13
N SER A 318 -22.14 -10.47 3.33
CA SER A 318 -23.08 -9.90 4.30
C SER A 318 -22.71 -8.47 4.71
N ILE A 319 -21.43 -8.20 4.97
CA ILE A 319 -20.92 -6.86 5.30
C ILE A 319 -21.11 -5.88 4.13
N PHE A 320 -20.97 -6.34 2.88
CA PHE A 320 -21.29 -5.51 1.72
C PHE A 320 -22.78 -5.15 1.62
N GLU A 321 -23.69 -6.08 1.94
CA GLU A 321 -25.12 -5.77 1.98
C GLU A 321 -25.47 -4.82 3.15
N GLU A 322 -24.76 -4.90 4.28
CA GLU A 322 -24.83 -3.89 5.35
C GLU A 322 -24.36 -2.52 4.90
N MET A 323 -23.23 -2.45 4.20
CA MET A 323 -22.70 -1.21 3.61
C MET A 323 -23.71 -0.54 2.69
N LYS A 324 -24.37 -1.32 1.82
CA LYS A 324 -25.45 -0.83 0.95
C LYS A 324 -26.66 -0.31 1.73
N ARG A 325 -27.09 -1.03 2.76
CA ARG A 325 -28.19 -0.59 3.65
C ARG A 325 -27.84 0.69 4.41
N ALA A 326 -26.57 0.90 4.74
CA ALA A 326 -26.07 2.12 5.35
C ALA A 326 -25.95 3.29 4.35
N GLY A 327 -26.25 3.09 3.06
CA GLY A 327 -26.17 4.12 2.03
C GLY A 327 -24.74 4.51 1.65
N VAL A 328 -23.74 3.71 2.01
CA VAL A 328 -22.34 3.98 1.71
C VAL A 328 -22.00 3.42 0.34
N ARG A 329 -21.48 4.26 -0.56
CA ARG A 329 -21.12 3.85 -1.92
C ARG A 329 -19.83 3.01 -1.90
N PRO A 330 -19.81 1.83 -2.55
CA PRO A 330 -18.62 1.01 -2.66
C PRO A 330 -17.58 1.62 -3.59
N ASP A 331 -16.32 1.25 -3.37
CA ASP A 331 -15.17 1.63 -4.19
C ASP A 331 -14.47 0.39 -4.80
N GLU A 332 -13.37 0.63 -5.51
CA GLU A 332 -12.54 -0.42 -6.10
C GLU A 332 -12.08 -1.45 -5.06
N ILE A 333 -11.74 -1.03 -3.85
CA ILE A 333 -11.25 -1.93 -2.79
C ILE A 333 -12.40 -2.79 -2.26
N THR A 334 -13.62 -2.25 -2.17
CA THR A 334 -14.81 -3.02 -1.81
C THR A 334 -14.98 -4.23 -2.74
N PHE A 335 -14.93 -3.99 -4.05
CA PHE A 335 -15.11 -5.03 -5.05
C PHE A 335 -13.94 -6.01 -5.12
N LEU A 336 -12.71 -5.55 -4.89
CA LEU A 336 -11.58 -6.45 -4.73
C LEU A 336 -11.82 -7.44 -3.58
N GLY A 337 -12.32 -6.97 -2.44
CA GLY A 337 -12.69 -7.82 -1.31
C GLY A 337 -13.79 -8.84 -1.64
N LEU A 338 -14.84 -8.42 -2.36
CA LEU A 338 -15.91 -9.31 -2.83
C LEU A 338 -15.40 -10.39 -3.79
N LEU A 339 -14.52 -10.03 -4.73
CA LEU A 339 -13.97 -11.00 -5.67
C LEU A 339 -13.02 -11.99 -4.99
N TYR A 340 -12.25 -11.55 -3.98
CA TYR A 340 -11.50 -12.49 -3.13
C TYR A 340 -12.43 -13.45 -2.38
N ALA A 341 -13.51 -12.94 -1.80
CA ALA A 341 -14.50 -13.76 -1.11
C ALA A 341 -15.11 -14.81 -2.06
N CYS A 342 -15.51 -14.41 -3.26
CA CYS A 342 -16.03 -15.33 -4.25
C CYS A 342 -14.98 -16.35 -4.70
N SER A 343 -13.74 -15.93 -4.98
CA SER A 343 -12.64 -16.81 -5.38
C SER A 343 -12.36 -17.87 -4.31
N HIS A 344 -12.28 -17.47 -3.04
CA HIS A 344 -11.96 -18.37 -1.93
C HIS A 344 -13.12 -19.23 -1.45
N ALA A 345 -14.35 -18.96 -1.90
CA ALA A 345 -15.53 -19.75 -1.61
C ALA A 345 -16.09 -20.48 -2.84
N GLY A 346 -15.47 -20.33 -4.02
CA GLY A 346 -15.92 -20.95 -5.27
C GLY A 346 -17.25 -20.40 -5.82
N LEU A 347 -17.62 -19.17 -5.46
CA LEU A 347 -18.93 -18.57 -5.79
C LEU A 347 -18.90 -17.90 -7.18
N VAL A 348 -18.81 -18.72 -8.23
CA VAL A 348 -18.59 -18.26 -9.63
C VAL A 348 -19.62 -17.23 -10.08
N GLU A 349 -20.91 -17.56 -9.96
CA GLU A 349 -22.00 -16.68 -10.45
C GLU A 349 -22.04 -15.34 -9.71
N GLN A 350 -21.80 -15.36 -8.40
CA GLN A 350 -21.74 -14.14 -7.60
C GLN A 350 -20.52 -13.31 -7.96
N GLY A 351 -19.35 -13.94 -8.17
CA GLY A 351 -18.14 -13.27 -8.63
C GLY A 351 -18.32 -12.56 -9.96
N ARG A 352 -18.95 -13.22 -10.95
CA ARG A 352 -19.35 -12.60 -12.23
C ARG A 352 -20.28 -11.41 -12.00
N GLY A 353 -21.33 -11.61 -11.19
CA GLY A 353 -22.29 -10.56 -10.86
C GLY A 353 -21.62 -9.32 -10.29
N TYR A 354 -20.75 -9.49 -9.30
CA TYR A 354 -20.01 -8.38 -8.71
C TYR A 354 -19.07 -7.73 -9.71
N PHE A 355 -18.27 -8.51 -10.44
CA PHE A 355 -17.31 -8.01 -11.43
C PHE A 355 -17.97 -7.11 -12.47
N TYR A 356 -19.07 -7.54 -13.09
CA TYR A 356 -19.76 -6.73 -14.10
C TYR A 356 -20.54 -5.56 -13.48
N SER A 357 -21.03 -5.71 -12.24
CA SER A 357 -21.72 -4.61 -11.55
C SER A 357 -20.80 -3.42 -11.25
N MET A 358 -19.49 -3.65 -11.08
CA MET A 358 -18.48 -2.59 -10.89
C MET A 358 -18.63 -1.49 -11.94
N SER A 359 -18.54 -1.87 -13.22
CA SER A 359 -18.63 -0.94 -14.33
C SER A 359 -20.07 -0.50 -14.57
N ARG A 360 -21.02 -1.45 -14.64
CA ARG A 360 -22.40 -1.18 -15.09
C ARG A 360 -23.22 -0.38 -14.10
N THR A 361 -23.06 -0.66 -12.80
CA THR A 361 -23.88 -0.06 -11.74
C THR A 361 -23.13 1.05 -11.01
N TYR A 362 -21.84 0.86 -10.73
CA TYR A 362 -21.08 1.78 -9.89
C TYR A 362 -20.14 2.69 -10.66
N GLY A 363 -19.93 2.46 -11.97
CA GLY A 363 -19.02 3.25 -12.81
C GLY A 363 -17.55 3.10 -12.41
N ILE A 364 -17.17 1.97 -11.81
CA ILE A 364 -15.81 1.67 -11.36
C ILE A 364 -15.12 0.83 -12.43
N THR A 365 -14.01 1.33 -12.97
CA THR A 365 -13.21 0.60 -13.96
C THR A 365 -12.39 -0.50 -13.28
N PRO A 366 -12.50 -1.78 -13.71
CA PRO A 366 -11.71 -2.86 -13.16
C PRO A 366 -10.21 -2.68 -13.43
N GLY A 367 -9.41 -2.61 -12.35
CA GLY A 367 -7.96 -2.71 -12.42
C GLY A 367 -7.41 -4.15 -12.48
N ILE A 368 -6.10 -4.31 -12.69
CA ILE A 368 -5.40 -5.61 -12.85
C ILE A 368 -5.69 -6.63 -11.73
N LYS A 369 -5.83 -6.15 -10.49
CA LYS A 369 -6.13 -7.02 -9.33
C LYS A 369 -7.52 -7.66 -9.42
N HIS A 370 -8.51 -6.95 -9.96
CA HIS A 370 -9.87 -7.50 -10.14
C HIS A 370 -9.87 -8.60 -11.20
N TYR A 371 -9.18 -8.38 -12.33
CA TYR A 371 -8.99 -9.41 -13.35
C TYR A 371 -8.27 -10.63 -12.76
N GLY A 372 -7.22 -10.41 -11.96
CA GLY A 372 -6.51 -11.49 -11.26
C GLY A 372 -7.42 -12.34 -10.37
N CYS A 373 -8.36 -11.71 -9.65
CA CYS A 373 -9.33 -12.43 -8.83
C CYS A 373 -10.33 -13.25 -9.66
N MET A 374 -10.76 -12.74 -10.83
CA MET A 374 -11.63 -13.49 -11.73
C MET A 374 -10.93 -14.70 -12.32
N VAL A 375 -9.66 -14.57 -12.72
CA VAL A 375 -8.84 -15.70 -13.19
C VAL A 375 -8.63 -16.72 -12.08
N ASP A 376 -8.35 -16.27 -10.86
CA ASP A 376 -8.21 -17.16 -9.69
C ASP A 376 -9.51 -17.90 -9.40
N LEU A 377 -10.66 -17.21 -9.42
CA LEU A 377 -11.99 -17.80 -9.23
C LEU A 377 -12.30 -18.88 -10.27
N LEU A 378 -12.22 -18.54 -11.57
CA LEU A 378 -12.48 -19.47 -12.66
C LEU A 378 -11.49 -20.64 -12.66
N GLY A 379 -10.23 -20.35 -12.36
CA GLY A 379 -9.15 -21.33 -12.28
C GLY A 379 -9.39 -22.36 -11.16
N ARG A 380 -9.72 -21.91 -9.94
CA ARG A 380 -10.01 -22.79 -8.80
C ARG A 380 -11.20 -23.69 -9.08
N THR A 381 -12.24 -23.19 -9.73
CA THR A 381 -13.45 -23.97 -10.04
C THR A 381 -13.34 -24.85 -11.28
N GLY A 382 -12.18 -24.87 -11.94
CA GLY A 382 -11.90 -25.75 -13.08
C GLY A 382 -12.41 -25.22 -14.43
N CYS A 383 -12.91 -23.98 -14.48
CA CYS A 383 -13.36 -23.31 -15.70
C CYS A 383 -12.16 -22.78 -16.51
N LEU A 384 -11.21 -23.66 -16.84
CA LEU A 384 -9.90 -23.27 -17.36
C LEU A 384 -9.95 -22.62 -18.75
N ASP A 385 -10.74 -23.15 -19.68
CA ASP A 385 -10.88 -22.56 -21.02
C ASP A 385 -11.47 -21.15 -20.96
N GLU A 386 -12.45 -20.95 -20.08
CA GLU A 386 -13.04 -19.64 -19.84
C GLU A 386 -12.03 -18.69 -19.18
N ALA A 387 -11.25 -19.17 -18.22
CA ALA A 387 -10.20 -18.37 -17.60
C ALA A 387 -9.12 -17.95 -18.61
N TYR A 388 -8.77 -18.83 -19.55
CA TYR A 388 -7.83 -18.53 -20.65
C TYR A 388 -8.40 -17.42 -21.55
N ASN A 389 -9.62 -17.61 -22.06
CA ASN A 389 -10.27 -16.63 -22.94
C ASN A 389 -10.46 -15.29 -22.23
N PHE A 390 -10.80 -15.30 -20.94
CA PHE A 390 -10.95 -14.09 -20.14
C PHE A 390 -9.66 -13.26 -20.06
N VAL A 391 -8.48 -13.90 -20.02
CA VAL A 391 -7.18 -13.19 -20.04
C VAL A 391 -6.81 -12.75 -21.45
N ASP A 392 -7.06 -13.59 -22.46
CA ASP A 392 -6.70 -13.33 -23.86
C ASP A 392 -7.53 -12.18 -24.47
N GLU A 393 -8.79 -12.03 -24.06
CA GLU A 393 -9.73 -11.00 -24.53
C GLU A 393 -9.61 -9.66 -23.79
N LEU A 394 -8.64 -9.50 -22.87
CA LEU A 394 -8.47 -8.25 -22.13
C LEU A 394 -8.09 -7.08 -23.06
N GLU A 395 -8.80 -5.97 -22.94
CA GLU A 395 -8.47 -4.72 -23.64
C GLU A 395 -7.14 -4.11 -23.17
N ILE A 396 -6.66 -4.52 -21.98
CA ILE A 396 -5.36 -4.14 -21.43
C ILE A 396 -4.36 -5.25 -21.63
N LYS A 397 -3.09 -4.90 -21.90
CA LYS A 397 -2.01 -5.89 -22.01
C LYS A 397 -1.94 -6.72 -20.72
N PRO A 398 -2.13 -8.05 -20.78
CA PRO A 398 -2.06 -8.91 -19.61
C PRO A 398 -0.68 -8.85 -18.95
N THR A 399 -0.65 -8.90 -17.62
CA THR A 399 0.61 -9.02 -16.87
C THR A 399 0.97 -10.50 -16.67
N PRO A 400 2.26 -10.86 -16.49
CA PRO A 400 2.67 -12.23 -16.19
C PRO A 400 1.91 -12.86 -15.02
N ILE A 401 1.48 -12.04 -14.05
CA ILE A 401 0.78 -12.49 -12.84
C ILE A 401 -0.56 -13.17 -13.18
N LEU A 402 -1.32 -12.67 -14.17
CA LEU A 402 -2.60 -13.28 -14.56
C LEU A 402 -2.41 -14.68 -15.13
N TRP A 403 -1.44 -14.83 -16.03
CA TRP A 403 -1.08 -16.11 -16.62
C TRP A 403 -0.52 -17.08 -15.57
N ARG A 404 0.27 -16.60 -14.61
CA ARG A 404 0.77 -17.42 -13.48
C ARG A 404 -0.34 -17.97 -12.61
N THR A 405 -1.37 -17.17 -12.32
CA THR A 405 -2.57 -17.64 -11.61
C THR A 405 -3.24 -18.78 -12.39
N LEU A 406 -3.41 -18.63 -13.70
CA LEU A 406 -3.98 -19.68 -14.55
C LEU A 406 -3.07 -20.92 -14.65
N LEU A 407 -1.75 -20.76 -14.69
CA LEU A 407 -0.80 -21.89 -14.68
C LEU A 407 -0.92 -22.71 -13.39
N SER A 408 -1.07 -22.03 -12.24
CA SER A 408 -1.31 -22.70 -10.96
C SER A 408 -2.64 -23.49 -10.96
N ALA A 409 -3.70 -22.93 -11.56
CA ALA A 409 -4.96 -23.63 -11.74
C ALA A 409 -4.83 -24.85 -12.66
N CYS A 410 -4.15 -24.72 -13.80
CA CYS A 410 -3.88 -25.85 -14.71
C CYS A 410 -3.11 -26.97 -14.01
N SER A 411 -2.13 -26.62 -13.17
CA SER A 411 -1.40 -27.58 -12.35
C SER A 411 -2.29 -28.23 -11.29
N THR A 412 -3.22 -27.49 -10.67
CA THR A 412 -4.17 -28.06 -9.71
C THR A 412 -5.09 -29.09 -10.37
N HIS A 413 -5.63 -28.78 -11.56
CA HIS A 413 -6.57 -29.63 -12.29
C HIS A 413 -5.92 -30.65 -13.23
N GLY A 414 -4.60 -30.64 -13.38
CA GLY A 414 -3.88 -31.59 -14.25
C GLY A 414 -4.01 -31.35 -15.75
N ASN A 415 -4.40 -30.16 -16.16
CA ASN A 415 -4.52 -29.81 -17.58
C ASN A 415 -3.16 -29.43 -18.18
N VAL A 416 -2.43 -30.43 -18.68
CA VAL A 416 -1.09 -30.28 -19.25
C VAL A 416 -1.08 -29.42 -20.52
N GLU A 417 -2.05 -29.61 -21.41
CA GLU A 417 -2.08 -28.93 -22.71
C GLU A 417 -2.40 -27.44 -22.57
N MET A 418 -3.22 -27.05 -21.60
CA MET A 418 -3.42 -25.64 -21.30
C MET A 418 -2.21 -25.03 -20.59
N ALA A 419 -1.58 -25.76 -19.64
CA ALA A 419 -0.39 -25.29 -18.96
C ALA A 419 0.76 -24.93 -19.93
N LYS A 420 0.91 -25.72 -21.02
CA LYS A 420 1.85 -25.43 -22.11
C LYS A 420 1.55 -24.11 -22.82
N ARG A 421 0.30 -23.88 -23.22
CA ARG A 421 -0.12 -22.62 -23.87
C ARG A 421 0.09 -21.42 -22.94
N VAL A 422 -0.18 -21.59 -21.65
CA VAL A 422 -0.02 -20.54 -20.64
C VAL A 422 1.46 -20.22 -20.37
N ILE A 423 2.33 -21.23 -20.28
CA ILE A 423 3.76 -20.97 -20.03
C ILE A 423 4.42 -20.23 -21.19
N GLU A 424 4.01 -20.50 -22.43
CA GLU A 424 4.50 -19.78 -23.61
C GLU A 424 4.16 -18.29 -23.49
N ARG A 425 2.92 -17.95 -23.12
CA ARG A 425 2.51 -16.55 -22.85
C ARG A 425 3.29 -15.90 -21.71
N ILE A 426 3.62 -16.66 -20.66
CA ILE A 426 4.44 -16.15 -19.56
C ILE A 426 5.84 -15.81 -20.07
N PHE A 427 6.50 -16.73 -20.79
CA PHE A 427 7.86 -16.53 -21.29
C PHE A 427 7.97 -15.45 -22.37
N GLU A 428 6.91 -15.16 -23.11
CA GLU A 428 6.84 -13.98 -23.99
C GLU A 428 6.92 -12.65 -23.21
N LEU A 429 6.52 -12.64 -21.94
CA LEU A 429 6.44 -11.44 -21.10
C LEU A 429 7.58 -11.33 -20.08
N ASP A 430 7.89 -12.44 -19.39
CA ASP A 430 8.89 -12.54 -18.33
C ASP A 430 9.22 -14.02 -18.05
N ASP A 431 10.45 -14.42 -18.34
CA ASP A 431 10.95 -15.78 -18.13
C ASP A 431 11.94 -15.92 -16.96
N SER A 432 12.07 -14.89 -16.12
CA SER A 432 13.01 -14.88 -15.00
C SER A 432 12.48 -15.57 -13.74
N HIS A 433 11.17 -15.81 -13.67
CA HIS A 433 10.51 -16.26 -12.44
C HIS A 433 10.55 -17.78 -12.26
N GLY A 434 11.39 -18.27 -11.35
CA GLY A 434 11.61 -19.70 -11.13
C GLY A 434 10.38 -20.51 -10.69
N GLY A 435 9.38 -19.86 -10.10
CA GLY A 435 8.12 -20.52 -9.73
C GLY A 435 7.38 -21.14 -10.92
N ASP A 436 7.49 -20.51 -12.10
CA ASP A 436 6.71 -20.89 -13.27
C ASP A 436 7.21 -22.24 -13.83
N TYR A 437 8.53 -22.38 -13.88
CA TYR A 437 9.20 -23.63 -14.22
C TYR A 437 8.90 -24.75 -13.22
N VAL A 438 8.89 -24.44 -11.93
CA VAL A 438 8.63 -25.42 -10.88
C VAL A 438 7.19 -25.95 -10.96
N ILE A 439 6.20 -25.07 -11.18
CA ILE A 439 4.80 -25.45 -11.32
C ILE A 439 4.60 -26.39 -12.52
N LEU A 440 5.19 -26.04 -13.68
CA LEU A 440 5.08 -26.85 -14.89
C LEU A 440 5.85 -28.18 -14.78
N SER A 441 7.04 -28.16 -14.19
CA SER A 441 7.86 -29.34 -13.94
C SER A 441 7.13 -30.34 -13.03
N ASN A 442 6.53 -29.86 -11.93
CA ASN A 442 5.72 -30.70 -11.04
C ASN A 442 4.51 -31.30 -11.77
N LEU A 443 3.85 -30.53 -12.63
CA LEU A 443 2.74 -31.01 -13.45
C LEU A 443 3.18 -32.13 -14.41
N TYR A 444 4.31 -31.98 -15.11
CA TYR A 444 4.86 -33.01 -15.99
C TYR A 444 5.27 -34.27 -15.22
N ALA A 445 5.90 -34.11 -14.06
CA ALA A 445 6.28 -35.23 -13.21
C ALA A 445 5.07 -36.05 -12.77
N ARG A 446 3.96 -35.39 -12.41
CA ARG A 446 2.71 -36.06 -11.99
C ARG A 446 2.09 -36.93 -13.10
N VAL A 447 2.25 -36.53 -14.37
CA VAL A 447 1.77 -37.32 -15.52
C VAL A 447 2.85 -38.24 -16.11
N GLY A 448 3.99 -38.41 -15.44
CA GLY A 448 5.07 -39.31 -15.85
C GLY A 448 5.94 -38.83 -17.02
N ARG A 449 5.84 -37.55 -17.40
CA ARG A 449 6.61 -36.96 -18.51
C ARG A 449 8.00 -36.50 -18.08
N TRP A 450 8.86 -37.45 -17.71
CA TRP A 450 10.19 -37.17 -17.13
C TRP A 450 11.17 -36.50 -18.11
N GLU A 451 11.02 -36.74 -19.42
CA GLU A 451 11.85 -36.06 -20.43
C GLU A 451 11.61 -34.54 -20.43
N ASP A 452 10.35 -34.11 -20.37
CA ASP A 452 9.99 -32.70 -20.29
C ASP A 452 10.47 -32.07 -18.95
N VAL A 453 10.43 -32.82 -17.84
CA VAL A 453 10.99 -32.40 -16.55
C VAL A 453 12.49 -32.13 -16.66
N ASN A 454 13.23 -33.05 -17.29
CA ASN A 454 14.68 -32.91 -17.50
C ASN A 454 14.99 -31.73 -18.43
N HIS A 455 14.18 -31.53 -19.48
CA HIS A 455 14.30 -30.38 -20.36
C HIS A 455 14.09 -29.05 -19.61
N LEU A 456 13.03 -28.93 -18.78
CA LEU A 456 12.78 -27.74 -17.98
C LEU A 456 13.89 -27.47 -16.96
N ARG A 457 14.41 -28.51 -16.29
CA ARG A 457 15.54 -28.36 -15.36
C ARG A 457 16.80 -27.86 -16.05
N LYS A 458 17.06 -28.32 -17.29
CA LYS A 458 18.16 -27.80 -18.11
C LYS A 458 17.90 -26.33 -18.48
N LEU A 459 16.69 -26.00 -18.90
CA LEU A 459 16.31 -24.63 -19.26
C LEU A 459 16.47 -23.65 -18.09
N MET A 460 16.08 -24.04 -16.87
CA MET A 460 16.30 -23.24 -15.67
C MET A 460 17.78 -22.97 -15.42
N LYS A 461 18.64 -23.99 -15.59
CA LYS A 461 20.10 -23.85 -15.43
C LYS A 461 20.70 -22.93 -16.50
N ASP A 462 20.32 -23.13 -17.75
CA ASP A 462 20.83 -22.36 -18.89
C ASP A 462 20.46 -20.87 -18.77
N ARG A 463 19.31 -20.55 -18.17
CA ARG A 463 18.83 -19.18 -17.92
C ARG A 463 19.22 -18.60 -16.56
N GLY A 464 19.92 -19.36 -15.72
CA GLY A 464 20.31 -18.91 -14.37
C GLY A 464 19.13 -18.69 -13.41
N VAL A 465 17.99 -19.34 -13.66
CA VAL A 465 16.76 -19.17 -12.87
C VAL A 465 16.82 -20.03 -11.61
N VAL A 466 16.63 -19.41 -10.45
CA VAL A 466 16.73 -20.06 -9.14
C VAL A 466 15.35 -20.31 -8.53
N LYS A 467 15.15 -21.49 -7.93
CA LYS A 467 13.95 -21.81 -7.17
C LYS A 467 13.98 -21.11 -5.81
N VAL A 468 12.88 -20.43 -5.45
CA VAL A 468 12.69 -19.89 -4.10
C VAL A 468 12.41 -21.04 -3.13
N PRO A 469 13.20 -21.20 -2.05
CA PRO A 469 12.92 -22.23 -1.03
C PRO A 469 11.66 -21.88 -0.24
N GLY A 470 10.90 -22.92 0.16
CA GLY A 470 9.81 -22.74 1.10
C GLY A 470 10.34 -22.41 2.48
N CYS A 471 9.87 -21.31 3.05
CA CYS A 471 10.19 -20.86 4.39
C CYS A 471 8.89 -20.62 5.18
N SER A 472 8.84 -21.18 6.39
CA SER A 472 7.80 -20.87 7.37
C SER A 472 8.44 -20.23 8.59
N SER A 473 7.79 -19.22 9.16
CA SER A 473 8.26 -18.56 10.38
C SER A 473 7.20 -18.56 11.46
N VAL A 474 7.64 -18.60 12.71
CA VAL A 474 6.80 -18.51 13.92
C VAL A 474 7.46 -17.53 14.90
N GLU A 475 6.65 -16.68 15.52
CA GLU A 475 7.12 -15.78 16.57
C GLU A 475 6.88 -16.41 17.94
N VAL A 476 7.93 -16.53 18.75
CA VAL A 476 7.87 -17.01 20.14
C VAL A 476 8.73 -16.10 21.00
N ASN A 477 8.19 -15.58 22.09
CA ASN A 477 8.88 -14.66 23.01
C ASN A 477 9.51 -13.44 22.30
N ASN A 478 8.78 -12.84 21.35
CA ASN A 478 9.22 -11.71 20.51
C ASN A 478 10.44 -12.01 19.61
N VAL A 479 10.74 -13.29 19.36
CA VAL A 479 11.79 -13.73 18.43
C VAL A 479 11.14 -14.51 17.29
N VAL A 480 11.47 -14.11 16.05
CA VAL A 480 11.03 -14.82 14.85
C VAL A 480 11.99 -15.97 14.58
N HIS A 481 11.44 -17.18 14.50
CA HIS A 481 12.17 -18.39 14.16
C HIS A 481 11.76 -18.85 12.75
N GLU A 482 12.74 -19.02 11.87
CA GLU A 482 12.53 -19.41 10.47
C GLU A 482 12.92 -20.87 10.22
N PHE A 483 12.14 -21.56 9.40
CA PHE A 483 12.33 -22.95 9.03
C PHE A 483 12.26 -23.10 7.52
N PHE A 484 13.26 -23.75 6.93
CA PHE A 484 13.37 -23.93 5.47
C PHE A 484 13.13 -25.39 5.07
N SER A 485 12.55 -25.59 3.89
CA SER A 485 12.40 -26.92 3.28
C SER A 485 13.65 -27.28 2.44
N GLY A 486 14.26 -28.45 2.67
CA GLY A 486 15.37 -29.02 1.87
C GLY A 486 16.76 -28.92 2.52
N ASP A 487 17.81 -29.20 1.75
CA ASP A 487 19.22 -29.29 2.21
C ASP A 487 19.88 -27.93 2.59
N GLY A 488 19.10 -26.85 2.61
CA GLY A 488 19.54 -25.48 2.92
C GLY A 488 19.56 -25.18 4.42
N VAL A 489 20.61 -25.65 5.08
CA VAL A 489 21.19 -25.22 6.38
C VAL A 489 20.41 -24.18 7.21
N HIS A 490 19.76 -24.63 8.29
CA HIS A 490 19.91 -24.09 9.64
C HIS A 490 19.60 -25.21 10.66
N CYS A 491 20.34 -25.22 11.76
CA CYS A 491 20.32 -26.21 12.82
C CYS A 491 18.93 -26.38 13.45
N VAL A 492 18.04 -27.17 12.83
CA VAL A 492 16.89 -27.73 13.53
C VAL A 492 17.45 -28.49 14.74
N SER A 493 17.06 -28.12 15.95
CA SER A 493 17.59 -28.76 17.14
C SER A 493 17.21 -30.25 17.16
N VAL A 494 18.03 -31.09 17.79
CA VAL A 494 17.71 -32.53 17.92
C VAL A 494 16.38 -32.72 18.63
N GLU A 495 16.09 -31.84 19.59
CA GLU A 495 14.83 -31.81 20.34
C GLU A 495 13.63 -31.53 19.42
N LEU A 496 13.73 -30.55 18.51
CA LEU A 496 12.65 -30.22 17.58
C LEU A 496 12.38 -31.36 16.59
N ARG A 497 13.43 -32.03 16.07
CA ARG A 497 13.24 -33.21 15.22
C ARG A 497 12.52 -34.33 15.95
N ARG A 498 12.96 -34.64 17.18
CA ARG A 498 12.32 -35.67 18.00
C ARG A 498 10.85 -35.34 18.29
N ALA A 499 10.58 -34.10 18.67
CA ALA A 499 9.22 -33.63 18.93
C ALA A 499 8.34 -33.69 17.67
N LEU A 500 8.89 -33.35 16.51
CA LEU A 500 8.19 -33.51 15.24
C LEU A 500 7.92 -34.98 14.93
N ASP A 501 8.88 -35.88 15.14
CA ASP A 501 8.68 -37.32 14.94
C ASP A 501 7.59 -37.89 15.88
N GLU A 502 7.53 -37.43 17.13
CA GLU A 502 6.46 -37.77 18.09
C GLU A 502 5.11 -37.20 17.63
N LEU A 503 5.07 -35.91 17.26
CA LEU A 503 3.88 -35.25 16.71
C LEU A 503 3.32 -35.99 15.50
N MET A 504 4.19 -36.41 14.57
CA MET A 504 3.78 -37.16 13.39
C MET A 504 3.19 -38.53 13.75
N LYS A 505 3.71 -39.21 14.77
CA LYS A 505 3.12 -40.47 15.26
C LYS A 505 1.73 -40.23 15.84
N GLU A 506 1.54 -39.18 16.63
CA GLU A 506 0.25 -38.86 17.24
C GLU A 506 -0.81 -38.54 16.19
N ILE A 507 -0.50 -37.69 15.20
CA ILE A 507 -1.48 -37.36 14.16
C ILE A 507 -1.80 -38.56 13.26
N LYS A 508 -0.85 -39.49 13.04
CA LYS A 508 -1.11 -40.76 12.32
C LYS A 508 -2.11 -41.63 13.06
N LEU A 509 -2.09 -41.67 14.39
CA LEU A 509 -3.04 -42.45 15.19
C LEU A 509 -4.50 -41.99 15.03
N VAL A 510 -4.71 -40.71 14.72
CA VAL A 510 -6.06 -40.14 14.47
C VAL A 510 -6.42 -40.07 12.99
N GLY A 511 -5.62 -40.70 12.11
CA GLY A 511 -5.94 -40.85 10.68
C GLY A 511 -5.19 -39.92 9.73
N TYR A 512 -4.09 -39.28 10.14
CA TYR A 512 -3.21 -38.59 9.19
C TYR A 512 -2.55 -39.58 8.24
N ILE A 513 -2.72 -39.35 6.93
CA ILE A 513 -2.04 -40.10 5.86
C ILE A 513 -1.21 -39.08 5.05
N PRO A 514 0.12 -39.24 4.99
CA PRO A 514 0.98 -38.40 4.16
C PRO A 514 0.60 -38.49 2.68
N ASP A 515 0.43 -37.35 2.01
CA ASP A 515 0.12 -37.32 0.57
C ASP A 515 1.41 -37.37 -0.28
N THR A 516 1.93 -38.59 -0.47
CA THR A 516 3.18 -38.84 -1.22
C THR A 516 3.08 -38.46 -2.70
N SER A 517 1.87 -38.24 -3.24
CA SER A 517 1.65 -37.77 -4.61
C SER A 517 2.18 -36.34 -4.86
N LEU A 518 2.47 -35.60 -3.78
CA LEU A 518 3.03 -34.24 -3.83
C LEU A 518 4.56 -34.21 -3.96
N VAL A 519 5.22 -35.38 -3.90
CA VAL A 519 6.69 -35.50 -3.95
C VAL A 519 7.13 -36.06 -5.31
N TYR A 520 7.72 -35.20 -6.13
CA TYR A 520 8.04 -35.48 -7.54
C TYR A 520 9.52 -35.90 -7.76
N HIS A 521 9.89 -37.06 -7.22
CA HIS A 521 11.21 -37.69 -7.41
C HIS A 521 11.06 -39.10 -8.01
N ALA A 522 11.54 -39.30 -9.24
CA ALA A 522 11.36 -40.53 -10.01
C ALA A 522 11.93 -41.78 -9.31
N ASP A 523 13.06 -41.62 -8.63
CA ASP A 523 13.83 -42.73 -8.05
C ASP A 523 13.63 -42.87 -6.52
N MET A 524 12.64 -42.16 -5.94
CA MET A 524 12.39 -42.15 -4.50
C MET A 524 11.26 -43.13 -4.16
N ASP A 525 11.51 -43.99 -3.17
CA ASP A 525 10.49 -44.88 -2.61
C ASP A 525 9.46 -44.12 -1.75
N GLU A 526 8.37 -44.79 -1.39
CA GLU A 526 7.30 -44.17 -0.60
C GLU A 526 7.77 -43.73 0.79
N GLU A 527 8.72 -44.45 1.40
CA GLU A 527 9.31 -44.08 2.69
C GLU A 527 10.14 -42.79 2.59
N GLY A 528 10.95 -42.64 1.55
CA GLY A 528 11.69 -41.43 1.26
C GLY A 528 10.78 -40.24 0.98
N LYS A 529 9.69 -40.43 0.24
CA LYS A 529 8.69 -39.37 -0.01
C LYS A 529 8.02 -38.91 1.28
N GLU A 530 7.64 -39.84 2.15
CA GLU A 530 7.09 -39.51 3.46
C GLU A 530 8.09 -38.68 4.30
N LEU A 531 9.37 -39.06 4.27
CA LEU A 531 10.41 -38.35 5.01
C LEU A 531 10.54 -36.89 4.55
N VAL A 532 10.45 -36.63 3.25
CA VAL A 532 10.46 -35.26 2.70
C VAL A 532 9.25 -34.46 3.20
N LEU A 533 8.05 -35.04 3.15
CA LEU A 533 6.82 -34.38 3.62
C LEU A 533 6.84 -34.10 5.12
N ARG A 534 7.46 -34.98 5.92
CA ARG A 534 7.58 -34.83 7.37
C ARG A 534 8.29 -33.53 7.73
N TYR A 535 9.38 -33.22 7.04
CA TYR A 535 10.24 -32.07 7.32
C TYR A 535 9.89 -30.82 6.52
N HIS A 536 8.64 -30.70 6.07
CA HIS A 536 8.14 -29.43 5.55
C HIS A 536 8.23 -28.33 6.62
N SER A 537 8.62 -27.14 6.18
CA SER A 537 8.83 -25.97 7.04
C SER A 537 7.64 -25.64 7.95
N GLU A 538 6.42 -25.88 7.47
CA GLU A 538 5.17 -25.61 8.15
C GLU A 538 5.01 -26.51 9.38
N LYS A 539 5.33 -27.80 9.24
CA LYS A 539 5.26 -28.78 10.33
C LYS A 539 6.34 -28.51 11.37
N LEU A 540 7.54 -28.13 10.93
CA LEU A 540 8.62 -27.68 11.82
C LEU A 540 8.19 -26.45 12.63
N ALA A 541 7.62 -25.44 11.98
CA ALA A 541 7.14 -24.23 12.64
C ALA A 541 6.02 -24.52 13.66
N MET A 542 5.06 -25.38 13.29
CA MET A 542 3.98 -25.80 14.21
C MET A 542 4.53 -26.60 15.40
N ALA A 543 5.42 -27.57 15.17
CA ALA A 543 6.05 -28.35 16.22
C ALA A 543 6.86 -27.46 17.18
N PHE A 544 7.62 -26.50 16.64
CA PHE A 544 8.36 -25.54 17.45
C PHE A 544 7.42 -24.67 18.29
N GLY A 545 6.32 -24.20 17.69
CA GLY A 545 5.29 -23.44 18.39
C GLY A 545 4.68 -24.23 19.55
N LEU A 546 4.35 -25.52 19.35
CA LEU A 546 3.82 -26.39 20.41
C LEU A 546 4.80 -26.58 21.56
N LEU A 547 6.08 -26.79 21.25
CA LEU A 547 7.13 -27.04 22.25
C LEU A 547 7.44 -25.81 23.12
N ASN A 548 7.41 -24.62 22.53
CA ASN A 548 7.93 -23.42 23.16
C ASN A 548 6.83 -22.45 23.64
N THR A 549 5.55 -22.85 23.60
CA THR A 549 4.46 -22.01 24.09
C THR A 549 3.50 -22.76 25.03
N PRO A 550 2.98 -22.10 26.08
CA PRO A 550 2.06 -22.73 27.02
C PRO A 550 0.78 -23.26 26.34
N PRO A 551 0.14 -24.32 26.88
CA PRO A 551 -1.17 -24.80 26.45
C PRO A 551 -2.20 -23.66 26.32
N GLY A 552 -3.04 -23.74 25.29
CA GLY A 552 -4.05 -22.70 24.96
C GLY A 552 -3.52 -21.51 24.14
N THR A 553 -2.20 -21.32 24.00
CA THR A 553 -1.66 -20.22 23.19
C THR A 553 -1.95 -20.42 21.69
N THR A 554 -2.41 -19.39 20.97
CA THR A 554 -2.57 -19.51 19.51
C THR A 554 -1.22 -19.58 18.81
N ILE A 555 -0.99 -20.59 17.96
CA ILE A 555 0.23 -20.71 17.16
C ILE A 555 0.02 -19.97 15.84
N ARG A 556 0.90 -19.02 15.50
CA ARG A 556 0.83 -18.23 14.27
C ARG A 556 2.02 -18.53 13.39
N VAL A 557 1.77 -19.06 12.19
CA VAL A 557 2.80 -19.40 11.22
C VAL A 557 2.62 -18.52 9.98
N ALA A 558 3.70 -17.91 9.51
CA ALA A 558 3.73 -17.23 8.22
C ALA A 558 4.51 -18.05 7.20
N LYS A 559 3.94 -18.25 6.02
CA LYS A 559 4.52 -19.03 4.92
C LYS A 559 4.75 -18.12 3.71
N ASN A 560 5.95 -18.18 3.14
CA ASN A 560 6.33 -17.40 1.95
C ASN A 560 5.78 -17.95 0.61
N LEU A 561 5.10 -19.10 0.64
CA LEU A 561 4.47 -19.78 -0.49
C LEU A 561 3.04 -20.20 -0.09
N ARG A 562 2.25 -20.74 -1.02
CA ARG A 562 0.96 -21.36 -0.69
C ARG A 562 1.19 -22.62 0.14
N ILE A 563 0.37 -22.83 1.19
CA ILE A 563 0.45 -24.06 2.00
C ILE A 563 0.07 -25.27 1.14
N CYS A 564 0.85 -26.36 1.23
CA CYS A 564 0.52 -27.59 0.52
C CYS A 564 -0.60 -28.37 1.23
N GLY A 565 -1.31 -29.22 0.47
CA GLY A 565 -2.46 -29.95 1.01
C GLY A 565 -2.12 -30.89 2.17
N ASP A 566 -0.94 -31.50 2.13
CA ASP A 566 -0.44 -32.36 3.21
C ASP A 566 -0.21 -31.58 4.52
N CYS A 567 0.45 -30.42 4.47
CA CYS A 567 0.65 -29.56 5.65
C CYS A 567 -0.67 -28.97 6.16
N HIS A 568 -1.60 -28.64 5.26
CA HIS A 568 -2.93 -28.17 5.62
C HIS A 568 -3.72 -29.25 6.39
N ASN A 569 -3.68 -30.50 5.93
CA ASN A 569 -4.32 -31.64 6.61
C ASN A 569 -3.64 -31.95 7.95
N ALA A 570 -2.31 -31.88 8.02
CA ALA A 570 -1.59 -32.02 9.28
C ALA A 570 -2.02 -30.94 10.28
N ALA A 571 -2.09 -29.66 9.87
CA ALA A 571 -2.49 -28.55 10.73
C ALA A 571 -3.90 -28.74 11.34
N LYS A 572 -4.87 -29.27 10.56
CA LYS A 572 -6.19 -29.66 11.08
C LYS A 572 -6.05 -30.65 12.24
N LEU A 573 -5.37 -31.77 12.03
CA LEU A 573 -5.25 -32.82 13.04
C LEU A 573 -4.43 -32.37 14.26
N ILE A 574 -3.41 -31.56 14.07
CA ILE A 574 -2.64 -30.95 15.16
C ILE A 574 -3.54 -30.05 16.01
N SER A 575 -4.36 -29.20 15.39
CA SER A 575 -5.29 -28.32 16.12
C SER A 575 -6.28 -29.11 16.99
N PHE A 576 -6.75 -30.27 16.47
CA PHE A 576 -7.69 -31.16 17.14
C PHE A 576 -7.06 -31.88 18.34
N ILE A 577 -5.91 -32.52 18.15
CA ILE A 577 -5.26 -33.34 19.20
C ILE A 577 -4.79 -32.48 20.37
N PHE A 578 -4.19 -31.33 20.08
CA PHE A 578 -3.58 -30.48 21.11
C PHE A 578 -4.55 -29.43 21.67
N GLY A 579 -5.77 -29.31 21.13
CA GLY A 579 -6.73 -28.28 21.52
C GLY A 579 -6.16 -26.86 21.34
N ARG A 580 -5.43 -26.62 20.24
CA ARG A 580 -4.74 -25.36 19.96
C ARG A 580 -5.30 -24.73 18.70
N LYS A 581 -5.66 -23.45 18.78
CA LYS A 581 -5.90 -22.65 17.57
C LYS A 581 -4.57 -22.43 16.83
N ILE A 582 -4.54 -22.78 15.54
CA ILE A 582 -3.38 -22.55 14.67
C ILE A 582 -3.83 -21.61 13.56
N VAL A 583 -3.07 -20.53 13.33
CA VAL A 583 -3.33 -19.58 12.26
C VAL A 583 -2.14 -19.63 11.32
N ILE A 584 -2.35 -20.08 10.08
CA ILE A 584 -1.31 -20.09 9.06
C ILE A 584 -1.66 -19.03 8.02
N ARG A 585 -0.78 -18.03 7.85
CA ARG A 585 -0.83 -17.06 6.76
C ARG A 585 0.02 -17.57 5.61
N ASP A 586 -0.58 -17.76 4.44
CA ASP A 586 0.17 -17.98 3.20
C ASP A 586 0.17 -16.73 2.32
N VAL A 587 0.67 -16.84 1.08
CA VAL A 587 0.74 -15.72 0.13
C VAL A 587 -0.62 -15.23 -0.36
N GLN A 588 -1.69 -15.99 -0.14
CA GLN A 588 -3.04 -15.67 -0.62
C GLN A 588 -3.97 -15.27 0.53
N ARG A 589 -3.91 -15.95 1.68
CA ARG A 589 -4.89 -15.80 2.75
C ARG A 589 -4.44 -16.39 4.10
N PHE A 590 -5.31 -16.27 5.10
CA PHE A 590 -5.21 -16.94 6.39
C PHE A 590 -6.04 -18.22 6.41
N HIS A 591 -5.46 -19.25 7.01
CA HIS A 591 -6.12 -20.51 7.35
C HIS A 591 -6.18 -20.59 8.87
N GLN A 592 -7.39 -20.55 9.43
CA GLN A 592 -7.59 -20.73 10.87
C GLN A 592 -8.02 -22.15 11.15
N PHE A 593 -7.15 -22.91 11.82
CA PHE A 593 -7.39 -24.28 12.24
C PHE A 593 -7.85 -24.31 13.69
N GLU A 594 -9.03 -24.86 13.91
CA GLU A 594 -9.66 -24.97 15.22
C GLU A 594 -10.52 -26.24 15.23
N ASP A 595 -10.34 -27.09 16.25
CA ASP A 595 -11.05 -28.37 16.42
C ASP A 595 -11.08 -29.26 15.16
N GLY A 596 -9.95 -29.35 14.44
CA GLY A 596 -9.84 -30.20 13.26
C GLY A 596 -10.43 -29.62 11.97
N LYS A 597 -10.93 -28.39 12.01
CA LYS A 597 -11.52 -27.69 10.86
C LYS A 597 -10.67 -26.50 10.47
N CYS A 598 -10.67 -26.17 9.17
CA CYS A 598 -10.07 -24.95 8.66
C CYS A 598 -11.15 -23.95 8.27
N SER A 599 -10.91 -22.65 8.49
CA SER A 599 -11.81 -21.56 8.07
C SER A 599 -12.10 -21.52 6.57
N CYS A 600 -11.30 -22.21 5.75
CA CYS A 600 -11.53 -22.29 4.32
C CYS A 600 -12.52 -23.35 3.84
N GLY A 601 -13.06 -24.18 4.74
CA GLY A 601 -14.00 -25.24 4.36
C GLY A 601 -13.42 -26.27 3.39
N ASP A 602 -12.10 -26.46 3.43
CA ASP A 602 -11.36 -27.34 2.52
C ASP A 602 -11.40 -26.93 1.03
N PHE A 603 -11.73 -25.67 0.75
CA PHE A 603 -11.62 -25.05 -0.58
C PHE A 603 -10.42 -24.07 -0.58
N TRP A 604 -9.23 -24.53 -0.97
CA TRP A 604 -8.00 -23.73 -0.91
C TRP A 604 -7.16 -23.71 -2.16
#